data_AF-A0A946FBD1-F1
#
_entry.id   AF-A0A946FBD1-F1
#
_cell.length_a   1.000
_cell.length_b   1.000
_cell.length_c   1.000
_cell.angle_alpha   90.00
_cell.angle_beta   90.00
_cell.angle_gamma   90.00
#
_symmetry.space_group_name_H-M   'P 1'
#
loop_
_entity.id
_entity.type
_entity.pdbx_description
1 polymer ?
#
loop_
_entity_poly.entity_id
_entity_poly.type
_entity_poly.pdbx_seq_one_letter_code
_entity_poly.pdbx_strand_id
1 'polypeptide(L)'
;MLLTVGTQAGECSWLALKTVMAERGFSIIRLFSGGGWRTLYLPVAGMAVIAIGLISIIVGLAAAELDRHAEQDERTRLSGVLQNLDDEMVEHTMEFTWWDESVKRLIILLDEEWSSDIWGSYQQSFREVDLAMALAPDGKVIFIWNNGFPEYGGELPDLGPGFEVLRAAAHSRSVTNPIPEAG
;
A
#
# COMPACT_ATOMS: atom_id res chain seq x y z
N MET A 1 4.15 8.91 4.69
CA MET A 1 3.04 9.63 5.36
C MET A 1 1.90 8.62 5.49
N LEU A 2 1.88 7.87 6.59
CA LEU A 2 0.87 6.83 6.85
C LEU A 2 -0.32 7.46 7.58
N LEU A 3 -1.51 7.39 6.98
CA LEU A 3 -2.77 7.68 7.65
C LEU A 3 -3.26 6.40 8.33
N THR A 4 -3.06 6.31 9.64
CA THR A 4 -3.72 5.32 10.49
C THR A 4 -5.16 5.75 10.72
N VAL A 5 -6.11 5.10 10.04
CA VAL A 5 -7.54 5.24 10.33
C VAL A 5 -7.85 4.46 11.60
N GLY A 6 -7.90 5.18 12.73
CA GLY A 6 -8.36 4.65 14.00
C GLY A 6 -9.87 4.43 13.96
N THR A 7 -10.30 3.17 14.04
CA THR A 7 -11.69 2.75 14.19
C THR A 7 -12.19 3.05 15.59
N GLN A 8 -12.62 4.30 15.80
CA GLN A 8 -13.28 4.77 17.02
C GLN A 8 -14.79 4.49 16.99
N ALA A 9 -15.18 3.23 16.79
CA ALA A 9 -16.58 2.82 16.71
C ALA A 9 -16.83 1.58 17.58
N GLY A 10 -16.92 1.77 18.90
CA GLY A 10 -17.23 0.65 19.80
C GLY A 10 -17.70 1.01 21.20
N GLU A 11 -17.33 2.17 21.75
CA GLU A 11 -17.56 2.44 23.18
C GLU A 11 -18.78 3.33 23.49
N CYS A 12 -19.41 3.97 22.50
CA CYS A 12 -20.52 4.90 22.78
C CYS A 12 -21.89 4.23 23.00
N SER A 13 -22.05 2.94 22.72
CA SER A 13 -23.35 2.25 22.83
C SER A 13 -23.62 1.68 24.24
N TRP A 14 -22.57 1.35 25.00
CA TRP A 14 -22.73 0.66 26.28
C TRP A 14 -23.16 1.56 27.45
N LEU A 15 -22.95 2.88 27.35
CA LEU A 15 -23.36 3.82 28.40
C LEU A 15 -24.84 4.22 28.29
N ALA A 16 -25.37 4.42 27.07
CA ALA A 16 -26.77 4.77 26.87
C ALA A 16 -27.74 3.61 27.22
N LEU A 17 -27.32 2.36 27.01
CA LEU A 17 -28.13 1.19 27.36
C LEU A 17 -28.20 0.96 28.89
N LYS A 18 -27.16 1.34 29.65
CA LYS A 18 -27.15 1.21 31.12
C LYS A 18 -28.08 2.22 31.80
N THR A 19 -28.24 3.42 31.27
CA THR A 19 -29.06 4.46 31.89
C THR A 19 -30.57 4.18 31.74
N VAL A 20 -30.99 3.64 30.60
CA VAL A 20 -32.42 3.31 30.37
C VAL A 20 -32.87 2.08 31.18
N MET A 21 -31.96 1.14 31.51
CA MET A 21 -32.31 0.00 32.38
C MET A 21 -32.29 0.35 33.88
N ALA A 22 -31.59 1.39 34.31
CA ALA A 22 -31.49 1.74 35.74
C ALA A 22 -32.75 2.45 36.27
N GLU A 23 -33.51 3.15 35.43
CA GLU A 23 -34.65 3.97 35.88
C GLU A 23 -36.00 3.25 35.95
N ARG A 24 -36.13 2.04 35.40
CA ARG A 24 -37.38 1.26 35.44
C ARG A 24 -37.32 -0.07 36.19
N GLY A 25 -36.19 -0.38 36.82
CA GLY A 25 -35.86 -1.73 37.29
C GLY A 25 -35.86 -1.96 38.80
N PHE A 26 -36.49 -1.12 39.64
CA PHE A 26 -36.38 -1.29 41.10
C PHE A 26 -37.70 -1.22 41.86
N SER A 27 -38.76 -1.84 41.34
CA SER A 27 -40.00 -2.01 42.12
C SER A 27 -40.75 -3.32 41.84
N ILE A 28 -40.02 -4.43 41.64
CA ILE A 28 -40.63 -5.78 41.53
C ILE A 28 -40.18 -6.74 42.66
N ILE A 29 -39.17 -6.39 43.45
CA ILE A 29 -38.54 -7.36 44.38
C ILE A 29 -39.23 -7.45 45.76
N ARG A 30 -40.29 -6.66 46.05
CA ARG A 30 -40.93 -6.63 47.38
C ARG A 30 -42.32 -7.25 47.48
N LEU A 31 -42.61 -8.30 46.68
CA LEU A 31 -43.91 -8.98 46.73
C LEU A 31 -43.85 -10.52 46.76
N PHE A 32 -42.75 -11.12 47.20
CA PHE A 32 -42.66 -12.58 47.32
C PHE A 32 -42.11 -13.02 48.68
N SER A 33 -42.95 -12.84 49.69
CA SER A 33 -42.80 -13.40 51.04
C SER A 33 -43.99 -14.33 51.32
N GLY A 34 -44.06 -15.47 50.61
CA GLY A 34 -45.09 -16.50 50.82
C GLY A 34 -44.68 -17.80 50.16
N GLY A 35 -44.57 -18.89 50.95
CA GLY A 35 -43.90 -20.16 50.63
C GLY A 35 -44.52 -21.07 49.55
N GLY A 36 -44.98 -20.52 48.42
CA GLY A 36 -45.46 -21.27 47.23
C GLY A 36 -44.73 -20.96 45.92
N TRP A 37 -43.71 -20.09 45.94
CA TRP A 37 -42.99 -19.59 44.75
C TRP A 37 -42.09 -20.63 44.06
N ARG A 38 -41.64 -21.67 44.78
CA ARG A 38 -40.76 -22.71 44.21
C ARG A 38 -41.42 -23.54 43.10
N THR A 39 -42.73 -23.75 43.12
CA THR A 39 -43.44 -24.53 42.10
C THR A 39 -43.81 -23.71 40.86
N LEU A 40 -43.93 -22.38 40.98
CA LEU A 40 -44.32 -21.51 39.86
C LEU A 40 -43.11 -20.99 39.05
N TYR A 41 -41.98 -20.70 39.71
CA TYR A 41 -40.81 -20.15 39.03
C TYR A 41 -39.88 -21.20 38.40
N LEU A 42 -39.93 -22.45 38.89
CA LEU A 42 -39.13 -23.56 38.35
C LEU A 42 -39.32 -23.77 36.83
N PRO A 43 -40.56 -23.84 36.29
CA PRO A 43 -40.76 -24.05 34.86
C PRO A 43 -40.29 -22.87 34.01
N VAL A 44 -40.46 -21.63 34.49
CA VAL A 44 -40.02 -20.41 33.78
C VAL A 44 -38.50 -20.32 33.73
N ALA A 45 -37.83 -20.60 34.85
CA ALA A 45 -36.37 -20.66 34.89
C ALA A 45 -35.82 -21.77 33.99
N GLY A 46 -36.49 -22.93 33.93
CA GLY A 46 -36.12 -24.03 33.04
C GLY A 46 -36.17 -23.62 31.56
N MET A 47 -37.24 -22.96 31.13
CA MET A 47 -37.35 -22.45 29.75
C MET A 47 -36.28 -21.42 29.42
N ALA A 48 -35.95 -20.53 30.35
CA ALA A 48 -34.89 -19.53 30.16
C ALA A 48 -33.52 -20.19 29.98
N VAL A 49 -33.19 -21.21 30.78
CA VAL A 49 -31.93 -21.95 30.66
C VAL A 49 -31.85 -22.71 29.34
N ILE A 50 -32.94 -23.34 28.91
CA ILE A 50 -33.01 -24.03 27.61
C ILE A 50 -32.79 -23.06 26.45
N ALA A 51 -33.43 -21.89 26.49
CA ALA A 51 -33.26 -20.85 25.47
C ALA A 51 -31.81 -20.35 25.41
N ILE A 52 -31.19 -20.07 26.56
CA ILE A 52 -29.78 -19.66 26.63
C ILE A 52 -28.86 -20.75 26.09
N GLY A 53 -29.13 -22.02 26.41
CA GLY A 53 -28.38 -23.17 25.90
C GLY A 53 -28.45 -23.29 24.38
N LEU A 54 -29.66 -23.17 23.81
CA LEU A 54 -29.87 -23.19 22.36
C LEU A 54 -29.11 -22.06 21.65
N ILE A 55 -29.18 -20.83 22.17
CA ILE A 55 -28.46 -19.68 21.61
C ILE A 55 -26.95 -19.94 21.67
N SER A 56 -26.44 -20.45 22.79
CA SER A 56 -25.02 -20.74 22.96
C SER A 56 -24.52 -21.79 21.96
N ILE A 57 -25.31 -22.82 21.67
CA ILE A 57 -24.98 -23.85 20.69
C ILE A 57 -24.94 -23.27 19.27
N ILE A 58 -25.94 -22.47 18.88
CA ILE A 58 -26.00 -21.87 17.55
C ILE A 58 -24.80 -20.93 17.35
N VAL A 59 -24.49 -20.10 18.35
CA VAL A 59 -23.33 -19.20 18.31
C VAL A 59 -22.02 -19.98 18.22
N GLY A 60 -21.87 -21.07 18.97
CA GLY A 60 -20.68 -21.93 18.91
C GLY A 60 -20.47 -22.58 17.54
N LEU A 61 -21.55 -23.07 16.92
CA LEU A 61 -21.50 -23.63 15.57
C LEU A 61 -21.17 -22.56 14.51
N ALA A 62 -21.78 -21.37 14.62
CA ALA A 62 -21.50 -20.26 13.72
C ALA A 62 -20.05 -19.79 13.83
N ALA A 63 -19.49 -19.73 15.04
CA ALA A 63 -18.09 -19.38 15.26
C ALA A 63 -17.13 -20.40 14.63
N ALA A 64 -17.40 -21.70 14.81
CA ALA A 64 -16.58 -22.76 14.24
C ALA A 64 -16.59 -22.76 12.70
N GLU A 65 -17.73 -22.41 12.09
CA GLU A 65 -17.82 -22.30 10.62
C GLU A 65 -17.11 -21.05 10.10
N LEU A 66 -17.18 -19.93 10.83
CA LEU A 66 -16.48 -18.70 10.49
C LEU A 66 -14.96 -18.89 10.49
N ASP A 67 -14.43 -19.62 11.47
CA ASP A 67 -13.00 -19.95 11.56
C ASP A 67 -12.53 -20.79 10.36
N ARG A 68 -13.35 -21.75 9.90
CA ARG A 68 -13.02 -22.54 8.70
C ARG A 68 -12.97 -21.70 7.42
N HIS A 69 -13.86 -20.72 7.29
CA HIS A 69 -13.87 -19.83 6.14
C HIS A 69 -12.73 -18.80 6.18
N ALA A 70 -12.38 -18.29 7.37
CA ALA A 70 -11.27 -17.36 7.53
C ALA A 70 -9.92 -17.99 7.10
N GLU A 71 -9.66 -19.25 7.46
CA GLU A 71 -8.41 -19.93 7.09
C GLU A 71 -8.28 -20.14 5.56
N GLN A 72 -9.39 -20.36 4.86
CA GLN A 72 -9.39 -20.53 3.41
C GLN A 72 -9.20 -19.19 2.68
N ASP A 73 -9.89 -18.14 3.13
CA ASP A 73 -9.79 -16.80 2.55
C ASP A 73 -8.40 -16.18 2.71
N GLU A 74 -7.74 -16.42 3.85
CA GLU A 74 -6.37 -15.95 4.09
C GLU A 74 -5.37 -16.56 3.12
N ARG A 75 -5.48 -17.86 2.82
CA ARG A 75 -4.56 -18.54 1.89
C ARG A 75 -4.75 -18.04 0.46
N THR A 76 -5.98 -17.87 0.00
CA THR A 76 -6.26 -17.37 -1.35
C THR A 76 -5.85 -15.91 -1.52
N ARG A 77 -6.07 -15.05 -0.51
CA ARG A 77 -5.60 -13.66 -0.54
C ARG A 77 -4.07 -13.58 -0.54
N LEU A 78 -3.40 -14.38 0.29
CA LEU A 78 -1.95 -14.38 0.36
C LEU A 78 -1.33 -14.83 -0.98
N SER A 79 -1.88 -15.87 -1.61
CA SER A 79 -1.39 -16.31 -2.93
C SER A 79 -1.59 -15.26 -4.02
N GLY A 80 -2.69 -14.51 -3.99
CA GLY A 80 -2.92 -13.42 -4.94
C GLY A 80 -1.95 -12.25 -4.75
N VAL A 81 -1.67 -11.88 -3.50
CA VAL A 81 -0.69 -10.82 -3.20
C VAL A 81 0.73 -11.25 -3.57
N LEU A 82 1.11 -12.50 -3.33
CA LEU A 82 2.43 -13.01 -3.69
C LEU A 82 2.65 -13.07 -5.20
N GLN A 83 1.64 -13.43 -5.98
CA GLN A 83 1.73 -13.42 -7.45
C GLN A 83 1.89 -12.00 -7.98
N ASN A 84 1.11 -11.05 -7.47
CA ASN A 84 1.24 -9.64 -7.88
C ASN A 84 2.61 -9.06 -7.51
N LEU A 85 3.15 -9.42 -6.34
CA LEU A 85 4.49 -8.99 -5.92
C LEU A 85 5.60 -9.59 -6.78
N ASP A 86 5.46 -10.83 -7.23
CA ASP A 86 6.44 -11.47 -8.12
C ASP A 86 6.45 -10.79 -9.49
N ASP A 87 5.28 -10.56 -10.07
CA ASP A 87 5.14 -9.85 -11.35
C ASP A 87 5.69 -8.41 -11.27
N GLU A 88 5.37 -7.68 -10.20
CA GLU A 88 5.84 -6.31 -9.98
C GLU A 88 7.37 -6.27 -9.72
N MET A 89 7.93 -7.24 -8.98
CA MET A 89 9.37 -7.31 -8.75
C MET A 89 10.16 -7.67 -10.02
N VAL A 90 9.62 -8.52 -10.90
CA VAL A 90 10.24 -8.83 -12.19
C VAL A 90 10.26 -7.59 -13.07
N GLU A 91 9.17 -6.83 -13.12
CA GLU A 91 9.10 -5.57 -13.88
C GLU A 91 10.15 -4.57 -13.36
N HIS A 92 10.19 -4.33 -12.04
CA HIS A 92 11.18 -3.43 -11.44
C HIS A 92 12.63 -3.88 -11.66
N THR A 93 12.93 -5.18 -11.57
CA THR A 93 14.29 -5.69 -11.77
C THR A 93 14.75 -5.52 -13.22
N MET A 94 13.83 -5.71 -14.18
CA MET A 94 14.10 -5.46 -15.59
C MET A 94 14.36 -3.97 -15.84
N GLU A 95 13.61 -3.07 -15.21
CA GLU A 95 13.85 -1.62 -15.28
C GLU A 95 15.24 -1.23 -14.75
N PHE A 96 15.67 -1.79 -13.61
CA PHE A 96 17.01 -1.51 -13.07
C PHE A 96 18.13 -2.02 -13.96
N THR A 97 17.97 -3.20 -14.56
CA THR A 97 18.95 -3.77 -15.49
C THR A 97 19.06 -2.92 -16.76
N TRP A 98 17.92 -2.45 -17.27
CA TRP A 98 17.88 -1.52 -18.38
C TRP A 98 18.52 -0.19 -18.03
N TRP A 99 18.27 0.35 -16.84
CA TRP A 99 18.86 1.61 -16.39
C TRP A 99 20.38 1.52 -16.28
N ASP A 100 20.92 0.43 -15.72
CA ASP A 100 22.37 0.22 -15.60
C ASP A 100 23.06 0.17 -16.96
N GLU A 101 22.53 -0.62 -17.91
CA GLU A 101 23.08 -0.70 -19.26
C GLU A 101 22.95 0.63 -20.00
N SER A 102 21.85 1.37 -19.79
CA SER A 102 21.64 2.69 -20.39
C SER A 102 22.62 3.72 -19.85
N VAL A 103 22.85 3.74 -18.54
CA VAL A 103 23.87 4.59 -17.91
C VAL A 103 25.24 4.27 -18.47
N LYS A 104 25.60 2.98 -18.56
CA LYS A 104 26.88 2.55 -19.10
C LYS A 104 27.06 2.99 -20.57
N ARG A 105 26.05 2.81 -21.42
CA ARG A 105 26.16 3.15 -22.85
C ARG A 105 26.07 4.64 -23.13
N LEU A 106 25.20 5.37 -22.43
CA LEU A 106 25.00 6.80 -22.64
C LEU A 106 26.07 7.65 -21.97
N ILE A 107 26.50 7.29 -20.75
CA ILE A 107 27.38 8.16 -19.95
C ILE A 107 28.83 7.67 -20.01
N ILE A 108 29.07 6.36 -20.00
CA ILE A 108 30.45 5.81 -19.94
C ILE A 108 31.02 5.56 -21.33
N LEU A 109 30.27 4.89 -22.21
CA LEU A 109 30.75 4.50 -23.54
C LEU A 109 30.41 5.51 -24.64
N LEU A 110 29.43 6.40 -24.41
CA LEU A 110 28.90 7.34 -25.41
C LEU A 110 28.60 6.65 -26.76
N ASP A 111 27.91 5.51 -26.70
CA ASP A 111 27.56 4.69 -27.87
C ASP A 111 26.40 5.34 -28.64
N GLU A 112 26.74 6.18 -29.62
CA GLU A 112 25.79 6.99 -30.38
C GLU A 112 24.78 6.15 -31.18
N GLU A 113 25.25 5.04 -31.78
CA GLU A 113 24.43 4.13 -32.57
C GLU A 113 23.37 3.47 -31.68
N TRP A 114 23.80 2.88 -30.56
CA TRP A 114 22.88 2.21 -29.63
C TRP A 114 21.83 3.15 -29.05
N SER A 115 22.23 4.37 -28.71
CA SER A 115 21.32 5.34 -28.07
C SER A 115 20.32 5.95 -29.05
N SER A 116 20.68 6.11 -30.33
CA SER A 116 19.71 6.49 -31.36
C SER A 116 18.67 5.39 -31.65
N ASP A 117 19.09 4.12 -31.69
CA ASP A 117 18.22 3.00 -32.08
C ASP A 117 17.35 2.49 -30.94
N ILE A 118 17.96 2.23 -29.77
CA ILE A 118 17.30 1.50 -28.69
C ILE A 118 16.70 2.45 -27.65
N TRP A 119 17.47 3.41 -27.17
CA TRP A 119 16.99 4.32 -26.13
C TRP A 119 15.87 5.22 -26.65
N GLY A 120 16.04 5.75 -27.86
CA GLY A 120 15.07 6.62 -28.50
C GLY A 120 13.70 5.99 -28.74
N SER A 121 13.69 4.80 -29.36
CA SER A 121 12.47 4.07 -29.65
C SER A 121 11.76 3.57 -28.38
N TYR A 122 12.52 3.18 -27.35
CA TYR A 122 11.98 2.72 -26.08
C TYR A 122 11.28 3.85 -25.31
N GLN A 123 11.92 5.01 -25.15
CA GLN A 123 11.36 6.13 -24.40
C GLN A 123 10.08 6.68 -25.04
N GLN A 124 10.07 6.77 -26.37
CA GLN A 124 8.90 7.22 -27.12
C GLN A 124 7.72 6.24 -27.00
N SER A 125 7.99 4.93 -26.97
CA SER A 125 6.94 3.91 -26.95
C SER A 125 6.36 3.66 -25.57
N PHE A 126 7.16 3.78 -24.50
CA PHE A 126 6.76 3.32 -23.16
C PHE A 126 6.45 4.42 -22.15
N ARG A 127 7.02 5.62 -22.30
CA ARG A 127 7.02 6.63 -21.23
C ARG A 127 6.61 8.04 -21.69
N GLU A 128 6.36 8.25 -22.98
CA GLU A 128 6.00 9.56 -23.56
C GLU A 128 6.95 10.68 -23.08
N VAL A 129 8.24 10.37 -22.99
CA VAL A 129 9.24 11.33 -22.51
C VAL A 129 9.61 12.29 -23.63
N ASP A 130 9.23 13.56 -23.45
CA ASP A 130 9.53 14.63 -24.42
C ASP A 130 11.03 15.01 -24.44
N LEU A 131 11.68 14.95 -23.27
CA LEU A 131 13.06 15.39 -23.08
C LEU A 131 13.82 14.51 -22.08
N ALA A 132 14.96 13.96 -22.50
CA ALA A 132 15.95 13.36 -21.61
C ALA A 132 17.32 13.99 -21.88
N MET A 133 18.12 14.20 -20.84
CA MET A 133 19.48 14.74 -21.01
C MET A 133 20.45 14.11 -20.03
N ALA A 134 21.68 13.92 -20.48
CA ALA A 134 22.81 13.58 -19.63
C ALA A 134 23.77 14.77 -19.58
N LEU A 135 24.24 15.06 -18.37
CA LEU A 135 25.12 16.17 -18.08
C LEU A 135 26.47 15.64 -17.58
N ALA A 136 27.55 16.26 -18.04
CA ALA A 136 28.87 16.06 -17.47
C ALA A 136 28.98 16.71 -16.08
N PRO A 137 29.99 16.36 -15.28
CA PRO A 137 30.23 16.97 -13.96
C PRO A 137 30.42 18.49 -13.98
N ASP A 138 30.86 19.05 -15.11
CA ASP A 138 31.01 20.49 -15.31
C ASP A 138 29.70 21.19 -15.69
N GLY A 139 28.61 20.43 -15.80
CA GLY A 139 27.28 20.91 -16.16
C GLY A 139 27.05 21.06 -17.66
N LYS A 140 28.00 20.66 -18.52
CA LYS A 140 27.78 20.63 -19.97
C LYS A 140 26.87 19.48 -20.37
N VAL A 141 26.06 19.68 -21.41
CA VAL A 141 25.27 18.62 -22.03
C VAL A 141 26.20 17.70 -22.80
N ILE A 142 26.18 16.41 -22.46
CA ILE A 142 26.86 15.36 -23.23
C ILE A 142 25.90 14.67 -24.20
N PHE A 143 24.63 14.55 -23.81
CA PHE A 143 23.58 13.94 -24.61
C PHE A 143 22.25 14.61 -24.30
N ILE A 144 21.46 14.85 -25.35
CA ILE A 144 20.08 15.28 -25.24
C ILE A 144 19.23 14.45 -26.20
N TRP A 145 18.08 14.01 -25.71
CA TRP A 145 17.03 13.41 -26.50
C TRP A 145 15.84 14.34 -26.45
N ASN A 146 15.44 14.88 -27.58
CA ASN A 146 14.32 15.82 -27.68
C ASN A 146 13.36 15.35 -28.77
N ASN A 147 12.15 14.91 -28.37
CA ASN A 147 11.06 14.59 -29.30
C ASN A 147 11.44 13.62 -30.46
N GLY A 148 12.26 12.60 -30.20
CA GLY A 148 12.65 11.65 -31.26
C GLY A 148 14.05 11.88 -31.82
N PHE A 149 14.71 12.97 -31.45
CA PHE A 149 16.00 13.37 -32.01
C PHE A 149 17.09 13.35 -30.93
N PRO A 150 18.08 12.45 -31.03
CA PRO A 150 19.27 12.50 -30.20
C PRO A 150 20.23 13.57 -30.73
N GLU A 151 20.77 14.39 -29.84
CA GLU A 151 21.87 15.31 -30.13
C GLU A 151 22.99 15.07 -29.11
N TYR A 152 24.24 15.09 -29.57
CA TYR A 152 25.44 14.88 -28.75
C TYR A 152 26.22 16.17 -28.64
N GLY A 153 26.53 16.56 -27.41
CA GLY A 153 27.07 17.88 -27.12
C GLY A 153 26.07 19.00 -27.43
N GLY A 154 26.34 20.19 -26.88
CA GLY A 154 25.52 21.37 -27.16
C GLY A 154 25.39 22.31 -25.98
N GLU A 155 24.62 23.38 -26.20
CA GLU A 155 24.20 24.27 -25.13
C GLU A 155 23.01 23.67 -24.38
N LEU A 156 23.00 23.88 -23.06
CA LEU A 156 21.90 23.46 -22.22
C LEU A 156 20.62 24.22 -22.64
N PRO A 157 19.50 23.53 -22.94
CA PRO A 157 18.23 24.19 -23.21
C PRO A 157 17.81 25.03 -22.01
N ASP A 158 17.16 26.18 -22.26
CA ASP A 158 16.54 26.94 -21.18
C ASP A 158 15.29 26.18 -20.68
N LEU A 159 15.46 25.45 -19.59
CA LEU A 159 14.41 24.71 -18.89
C LEU A 159 13.80 25.51 -17.73
N GLY A 160 14.17 26.79 -17.60
CA GLY A 160 13.69 27.66 -16.54
C GLY A 160 14.28 27.34 -15.16
N PRO A 161 13.84 28.09 -14.13
CA PRO A 161 14.46 28.07 -12.80
C PRO A 161 14.29 26.77 -12.03
N GLY A 162 13.26 25.97 -12.35
CA GLY A 162 13.03 24.67 -11.70
C GLY A 162 14.15 23.66 -11.98
N PHE A 163 14.72 23.71 -13.18
CA PHE A 163 15.82 22.84 -13.57
C PHE A 163 17.08 23.10 -12.73
N GLU A 164 17.38 24.36 -12.41
CA GLU A 164 18.53 24.70 -11.58
C GLU A 164 18.44 24.11 -10.17
N VAL A 165 17.23 24.05 -9.60
CA VAL A 165 17.00 23.39 -8.31
C VAL A 165 17.28 21.89 -8.40
N LEU A 166 16.82 21.24 -9.48
CA LEU A 166 17.06 19.82 -9.71
C LEU A 166 18.55 19.52 -9.94
N ARG A 167 19.22 20.37 -10.74
CA ARG A 167 20.67 20.25 -11.00
C ARG A 167 21.48 20.39 -9.73
N ALA A 168 21.18 21.39 -8.90
CA ALA A 168 21.84 21.57 -7.60
C ALA A 168 21.60 20.38 -6.66
N ALA A 169 20.37 19.86 -6.61
CA ALA A 169 20.02 18.69 -5.80
C ALA A 169 20.76 17.42 -6.29
N ALA A 170 20.82 17.20 -7.61
CA ALA A 170 21.52 16.08 -8.21
C ALA A 170 23.02 16.09 -7.89
N HIS A 171 23.68 17.24 -8.02
CA HIS A 171 25.09 17.39 -7.63
C HIS A 171 25.32 17.08 -6.14
N SER A 172 24.41 17.48 -5.25
CA SER A 172 24.56 17.23 -3.81
C SER A 172 24.38 15.75 -3.40
N ARG A 173 23.74 14.95 -4.26
CA ARG A 173 23.39 13.55 -4.00
C ARG A 173 24.12 12.55 -4.88
N SER A 174 24.92 13.02 -5.83
CA SER A 174 25.70 12.18 -6.73
C SER A 174 26.63 11.29 -5.90
N VAL A 175 26.35 9.99 -5.89
CA VAL A 175 27.22 8.99 -5.27
C VAL A 175 28.48 8.93 -6.13
N THR A 176 29.60 9.33 -5.55
CA THR A 176 30.89 9.53 -6.22
C THR A 176 31.46 8.20 -6.74
N ASN A 177 30.95 7.70 -7.85
CA ASN A 177 31.72 6.81 -8.71
C ASN A 177 32.57 7.69 -9.63
N PRO A 178 33.91 7.55 -9.65
CA PRO A 178 34.74 8.29 -10.59
C PRO A 178 34.30 7.95 -12.01
N ILE A 179 33.82 8.96 -12.75
CA ILE A 179 33.53 8.84 -14.17
C ILE A 179 34.89 8.75 -14.87
N PRO A 180 35.16 7.72 -15.69
CA PRO A 180 36.40 7.64 -16.44
C PRO A 180 36.52 8.87 -17.35
N GLU A 181 37.70 9.52 -17.35
CA GLU A 181 37.98 10.63 -18.25
C GLU A 181 37.84 10.10 -19.69
N ALA A 182 36.88 10.65 -20.44
CA ALA A 182 36.71 10.35 -21.86
C ALA A 182 38.00 10.76 -22.59
N GLY A 183 38.69 9.77 -23.16
CA GLY A 183 39.86 9.94 -24.02
C GLY A 183 39.52 9.83 -25.49
#